data_AF-A0AA41WKP9-F1
#
_entry.id   AF-A0AA41WKP9-F1
#
_cell.length_a   1.000
_cell.length_b   1.000
_cell.length_c   1.000
_cell.angle_alpha   90.00
_cell.angle_beta   90.00
_cell.angle_gamma   90.00
#
_symmetry.space_group_name_H-M   'P 1'
#
loop_
_entity.id
_entity.type
_entity.pdbx_description
1 polymer ?
#
loop_
_entity_poly.entity_id
_entity_poly.type
_entity_poly.pdbx_seq_one_letter_code
_entity_poly.pdbx_strand_id
1 'polypeptide(L)' 'NEQIARLNSAIEAAAQRTDNQLVKQLGAIAGIGPVTVASLLAYLPELGQLSRRQIAALAGLAPYNNDSGQHSGKR' A
#
# COMPACT_ATOMS: atom_id res chain seq x y z
N ASN A 1 16.86 -10.82 19.97
CA ASN A 1 15.76 -11.49 19.23
C ASN A 1 14.37 -11.22 19.81
N GLU A 2 14.19 -11.11 21.14
CA GLU A 2 12.87 -10.79 21.74
C GLU A 2 12.29 -9.44 21.30
N GLN A 3 13.12 -8.40 21.18
CA GLN A 3 12.64 -7.07 20.78
C GLN A 3 12.00 -7.07 19.38
N ILE A 4 12.58 -7.82 18.43
CA ILE A 4 12.03 -7.96 17.08
C ILE A 4 10.69 -8.71 17.12
N ALA A 5 10.60 -9.80 17.89
CA ALA A 5 9.35 -10.55 18.05
C ALA A 5 8.23 -9.69 18.64
N ARG A 6 8.57 -8.83 19.63
CA ARG A 6 7.62 -7.89 20.22
C ARG A 6 7.11 -6.86 19.21
N LEU A 7 7.99 -6.32 18.36
CA LEU A 7 7.60 -5.37 17.32
C LEU A 7 6.72 -6.03 16.26
N ASN A 8 7.06 -7.23 15.82
CA ASN A 8 6.23 -7.99 14.87
C ASN A 8 4.82 -8.21 15.43
N SER A 9 4.72 -8.61 16.70
CA SER A 9 3.42 -8.80 17.36
C SER A 9 2.61 -7.50 17.44
N ALA A 10 3.27 -6.36 17.72
CA ALA A 10 2.62 -5.06 17.75
C ALA A 10 2.10 -4.62 16.36
N ILE A 11 2.86 -4.92 15.30
CA ILE A 11 2.49 -4.65 13.91
C ILE A 11 1.26 -5.48 13.52
N GLU A 12 1.25 -6.77 13.84
CA GLU A 12 0.10 -7.65 13.57
C GLU A 12 -1.16 -7.17 14.29
N ALA A 13 -1.05 -6.78 15.56
CA ALA A 13 -2.17 -6.26 16.34
C ALA A 13 -2.71 -4.92 15.77
N ALA A 14 -1.84 -4.06 15.24
CA ALA A 14 -2.24 -2.82 14.60
C ALA A 14 -2.95 -3.08 13.25
N ALA A 15 -2.45 -4.03 12.45
CA ALA A 15 -3.03 -4.39 11.16
C ALA A 15 -4.44 -5.00 11.27
N GLN A 16 -4.72 -5.73 12.36
CA GLN A 16 -6.05 -6.31 12.62
C GLN A 16 -7.16 -5.27 12.86
N ARG A 17 -6.82 -4.01 13.14
CA ARG A 17 -7.79 -2.91 13.28
C ARG A 17 -8.25 -2.36 11.92
N THR A 18 -7.62 -2.79 10.84
CA THR A 18 -7.91 -2.42 9.46
C THR A 18 -8.64 -3.58 8.75
N ASP A 19 -9.13 -3.35 7.53
CA ASP A 19 -9.85 -4.36 6.74
C ASP A 19 -9.09 -5.70 6.67
N ASN A 20 -9.63 -6.69 7.38
CA ASN A 20 -9.01 -7.99 7.58
C ASN A 20 -8.92 -8.79 6.27
N GLN A 21 -9.78 -8.51 5.30
CA GLN A 21 -9.73 -9.20 4.01
C GLN A 21 -8.55 -8.70 3.16
N LEU A 22 -8.33 -7.39 3.10
CA LEU A 22 -7.21 -6.81 2.35
C LEU A 22 -5.86 -7.23 2.95
N VAL A 23 -5.75 -7.27 4.28
CA VAL A 23 -4.56 -7.78 5.00
C VAL A 23 -4.22 -9.21 4.54
N LYS A 24 -5.23 -10.08 4.50
CA LYS A 24 -5.05 -11.48 4.07
C LYS A 24 -4.63 -11.59 2.61
N GLN A 25 -5.24 -10.80 1.72
CA GLN A 25 -4.92 -10.81 0.29
C GLN A 25 -3.47 -10.38 0.03
N LEU A 26 -3.03 -9.29 0.67
CA LEU A 26 -1.66 -8.81 0.52
C LEU A 26 -0.64 -9.78 1.14
N GLY A 27 -0.93 -10.33 2.32
CA GLY A 27 -0.08 -11.31 2.99
C GLY A 27 0.02 -12.67 2.30
N ALA A 28 -0.91 -13.00 1.41
CA ALA A 28 -0.85 -14.22 0.59
C ALA A 28 0.14 -14.12 -0.58
N ILE A 29 0.61 -12.90 -0.91
CA ILE A 29 1.56 -12.68 -2.00
C ILE A 29 2.97 -13.07 -1.53
N ALA A 30 3.60 -14.00 -2.24
CA ALA A 30 4.95 -14.44 -1.95
C ALA A 30 5.93 -13.25 -1.90
N GLY A 31 6.67 -13.13 -0.79
CA GLY A 31 7.61 -12.03 -0.57
C GLY A 31 7.02 -10.80 0.13
N ILE A 32 5.72 -10.74 0.38
CA ILE A 32 5.09 -9.66 1.17
C ILE A 32 4.89 -10.14 2.62
N GLY A 33 5.66 -9.58 3.54
CA GLY A 33 5.57 -9.86 4.98
C GLY A 33 4.62 -8.91 5.73
N PRO A 34 4.34 -9.21 7.02
CA PRO A 34 3.40 -8.44 7.85
C PRO A 34 3.79 -6.96 7.99
N VAL A 35 5.08 -6.65 8.06
CA VAL A 35 5.60 -5.27 8.12
C VAL A 35 5.23 -4.50 6.86
N THR A 36 5.40 -5.11 5.68
CA THR A 36 5.06 -4.49 4.39
C THR A 36 3.57 -4.27 4.26
N VAL A 37 2.73 -5.25 4.64
CA VAL A 37 1.26 -5.10 4.63
C VAL A 37 0.83 -3.95 5.53
N ALA A 38 1.30 -3.91 6.77
CA ALA A 38 0.96 -2.84 7.70
C ALA A 38 1.43 -1.47 7.21
N SER A 39 2.61 -1.41 6.58
CA SER A 39 3.13 -0.16 6.01
C SER A 39 2.23 0.34 4.86
N LEU A 40 1.85 -0.55 3.94
CA LEU A 40 0.96 -0.20 2.83
C LEU A 40 -0.38 0.34 3.34
N LEU A 41 -0.97 -0.31 4.35
CA LEU A 41 -2.25 0.14 4.93
C LEU A 41 -2.12 1.44 5.71
N ALA A 42 -0.97 1.70 6.35
CA ALA A 42 -0.74 2.94 7.08
C ALA A 42 -0.51 4.14 6.14
N TYR A 43 0.21 3.94 5.04
CA TYR A 43 0.54 5.00 4.09
C TYR A 43 -0.50 5.20 2.98
N LEU A 44 -1.28 4.16 2.66
CA LEU A 44 -2.30 4.18 1.60
C LEU A 44 -3.62 3.60 2.14
N PRO A 45 -4.35 4.33 3.00
CA PRO A 45 -5.64 3.87 3.53
C PRO A 45 -6.71 3.66 2.45
N GLU A 46 -6.55 4.24 1.26
CA GLU A 46 -7.45 4.09 0.11
C GLU A 46 -7.18 2.81 -0.71
N LEU A 47 -6.13 2.05 -0.36
CA LEU A 47 -5.76 0.81 -1.03
C LEU A 47 -6.92 -0.20 -0.97
N GLY A 48 -7.28 -0.78 -2.12
CA GLY A 48 -8.43 -1.68 -2.24
C GLY A 48 -9.77 -0.98 -2.53
N GLN A 49 -9.85 0.34 -2.37
CA GLN A 49 -11.05 1.13 -2.73
C GLN A 49 -10.89 1.84 -4.08
N LEU A 50 -9.68 2.31 -4.37
CA LEU A 50 -9.36 3.01 -5.62
C LEU A 50 -8.80 2.10 -6.71
N SER A 51 -8.86 2.57 -7.95
CA SER A 51 -8.27 1.85 -9.07
C SER A 51 -6.74 1.80 -8.98
N ARG A 52 -6.13 0.78 -9.59
CA ARG A 52 -4.66 0.62 -9.65
C ARG A 52 -3.92 1.87 -10.16
N ARG A 53 -4.51 2.65 -11.08
CA ARG A 53 -3.90 3.88 -11.60
C ARG A 53 -3.91 5.00 -10.57
N GLN A 54 -5.02 5.16 -9.84
CA GLN A 54 -5.14 6.16 -8.78
C GLN A 54 -4.20 5.82 -7.61
N ILE A 55 -4.10 4.54 -7.23
CA ILE A 55 -3.14 4.10 -6.22
C ILE A 55 -1.70 4.34 -6.66
N ALA A 56 -1.34 3.96 -7.89
CA ALA A 56 0.00 4.22 -8.41
C ALA A 56 0.31 5.73 -8.46
N ALA A 57 -0.68 6.56 -8.80
CA ALA A 57 -0.58 8.01 -8.79
C ALA A 57 -0.36 8.57 -7.37
N LEU A 58 -1.12 8.11 -6.37
CA LEU A 58 -0.96 8.48 -4.96
C LEU A 58 0.39 8.05 -4.39
N ALA A 59 0.87 6.88 -4.78
CA ALA A 59 2.20 6.38 -4.40
C ALA A 59 3.36 7.06 -5.16
N GLY A 60 3.07 7.98 -6.10
CA GLY A 60 4.09 8.63 -6.94
C GLY A 60 4.75 7.71 -7.97
N LEU A 61 4.15 6.55 -8.24
CA LEU A 61 4.64 5.52 -9.16
C LEU A 61 4.07 5.63 -10.57
N ALA A 62 2.94 6.34 -10.74
CA ALA A 62 2.31 6.47 -12.05
C ALA A 62 2.99 7.55 -12.91
N PRO A 63 3.23 7.30 -14.21
CA PRO A 63 3.60 8.35 -15.14
C PRO A 63 2.40 9.31 -15.31
N TYR A 64 2.67 10.60 -15.20
CA TYR A 64 1.70 11.64 -15.53
C TYR A 64 2.00 12.21 -16.91
N ASN A 65 0.94 12.52 -17.66
CA ASN A 65 1.07 13.28 -18.89
C ASN A 65 1.63 14.67 -18.53
N ASN A 66 2.61 15.16 -19.28
CA ASN A 66 3.07 16.54 -19.15
C ASN A 66 2.15 17.49 -19.92
N ASP A 67 0.86 17.45 -19.56
CA ASP A 67 -0.16 18.26 -20.19
C ASP A 67 -0.13 19.64 -19.53
N SER A 68 0.11 20.69 -20.33
CA SER A 68 -0.01 22.08 -19.87
C SER A 68 -0.76 22.91 -20.92
N GLY A 69 -1.89 23.50 -20.52
CA GLY A 69 -2.74 24.27 -21.41
C GLY A 69 -3.28 23.44 -22.59
N GLN A 70 -2.95 23.84 -23.82
CA GLN A 70 -3.31 23.11 -25.05
C GLN A 70 -2.30 22.03 -25.46
N HIS A 71 -1.21 21.87 -24.73
CA HIS A 71 -0.19 20.87 -25.04
C HIS A 71 -0.56 19.53 -24.41
N SER A 72 -0.62 18.47 -25.22
CA SER A 72 -0.78 17.10 -24.73
C SER A 72 0.52 16.30 -24.91
N GLY A 73 1.10 15.84 -23.80
CA GLY A 73 2.34 15.07 -23.76
C GLY A 73 2.16 13.60 -24.13
N LYS A 74 3.26 12.92 -24.46
CA LYS A 74 3.25 11.48 -24.83
C LYS A 74 3.16 10.58 -23.60
N ARG A 75 2.44 9.45 -23.74
CA ARG A 75 2.21 8.42 -22.72
C ARG A 75 3.36 7.43 -22.61
#